data_AF-A0A938PQS1-F1
#
_entry.id   AF-A0A938PQS1-F1
#
_cell.length_a   1.000
_cell.length_b   1.000
_cell.length_c   1.000
_cell.angle_alpha   90.00
_cell.angle_beta   90.00
_cell.angle_gamma   90.00
#
_symmetry.space_group_name_H-M   'P 1'
#
loop_
_entity.id
_entity.type
_entity.pdbx_description
1 polymer ?
#
loop_
_entity_poly.entity_id
_entity_poly.type
_entity_poly.pdbx_seq_one_letter_code
_entity_poly.pdbx_strand_id
1 'polypeptide(L)' 'MTVTLNLDDFCKGVARSLVILASVFPRPRDLFVEDVYQEEETDEFGMHSDRYVACFQALIWMRE' A
#
# COMPACT_ATOMS: atom_id res chain seq x y z
N MET A 1 7.00 -18.69 -9.01
CA MET A 1 5.97 -17.65 -9.16
C MET A 1 6.68 -16.31 -9.20
N THR A 2 6.81 -15.72 -10.38
CA THR A 2 7.29 -14.34 -10.50
C THR A 2 6.17 -13.44 -10.03
N VAL A 3 6.34 -12.81 -8.86
CA VAL A 3 5.43 -11.77 -8.39
C VAL A 3 5.45 -10.66 -9.44
N THR A 4 4.34 -10.49 -10.15
CA THR A 4 4.18 -9.40 -11.11
C THR A 4 3.94 -8.13 -10.32
N LEU A 5 5.03 -7.46 -9.94
CA LEU A 5 4.95 -6.12 -9.33
C LEU A 5 4.40 -5.15 -10.37
N ASN A 6 3.15 -4.75 -10.20
CA ASN A 6 2.61 -3.63 -10.96
C ASN A 6 3.18 -2.32 -10.40
N LEU A 7 4.07 -1.69 -11.16
CA LEU A 7 4.75 -0.46 -10.75
C LEU A 7 3.77 0.68 -10.50
N ASP A 8 2.66 0.74 -11.25
CA ASP A 8 1.63 1.76 -11.05
C ASP A 8 0.95 1.62 -9.68
N ASP A 9 0.67 0.38 -9.27
CA ASP A 9 0.06 0.09 -7.98
C ASP A 9 1.01 0.39 -6.82
N PHE A 10 2.29 0.07 -6.99
CA PHE A 10 3.35 0.42 -6.07
C PHE A 10 3.46 1.94 -5.88
N CYS A 11 3.58 2.70 -6.97
CA CYS A 11 3.69 4.16 -6.92
C CYS A 11 2.45 4.82 -6.29
N LYS A 12 1.25 4.30 -6.57
CA LYS A 12 0.01 4.75 -5.93
C LYS A 12 0.03 4.50 -4.40
N GLY A 13 0.56 3.35 -3.97
CA GLY A 13 0.76 3.04 -2.56
C GLY A 13 1.68 4.05 -1.87
N VAL A 14 2.87 4.26 -2.43
CA VAL A 14 3.85 5.25 -1.92
C VAL A 14 3.25 6.65 -1.82
N ALA A 15 2.61 7.14 -2.88
CA ALA A 15 2.06 8.49 -2.91
C ALA A 15 1.00 8.71 -1.81
N ARG A 16 0.10 7.73 -1.61
CA ARG A 16 -0.93 7.81 -0.56
C ARG A 16 -0.33 7.77 0.84
N SER A 17 0.62 6.88 1.09
CA SER A 17 1.33 6.81 2.38
C SER A 17 1.98 8.15 2.73
N LEU A 18 2.66 8.77 1.76
CA LEU A 18 3.29 10.08 1.98
C LEU A 18 2.26 11.18 2.28
N VAL A 19 1.10 11.18 1.62
CA VAL A 19 0.01 12.13 1.93
C VAL A 19 -0.50 11.95 3.37
N ILE A 20 -0.71 10.71 3.81
CA ILE A 20 -1.15 10.41 5.18
C ILE A 20 -0.10 10.87 6.19
N LEU A 21 1.18 10.53 5.98
CA LEU A 21 2.27 10.92 6.88
C LEU A 21 2.49 12.43 6.91
N ALA A 22 2.37 13.12 5.77
CA ALA A 22 2.47 14.57 5.70
C ALA A 22 1.38 15.26 6.53
N SER A 23 0.17 14.69 6.57
CA SER A 23 -0.95 15.27 7.33
C SER A 23 -0.75 15.25 8.86
N VAL A 24 0.12 14.38 9.37
CA VAL A 24 0.38 14.20 10.80
C VAL A 24 1.79 14.61 11.21
N PHE A 25 2.62 15.03 10.25
CA PHE A 25 3.97 15.52 10.50
C PHE A 25 3.99 16.65 11.54
N PRO A 26 4.94 16.68 12.49
CA PRO A 26 6.10 15.78 12.65
C PRO A 26 5.84 14.58 13.58
N ARG A 27 4.58 14.28 13.91
CA ARG A 27 4.28 13.21 14.86
C ARG A 27 4.47 11.84 14.20
N PRO A 28 5.03 10.86 14.91
CA PRO A 28 5.03 9.48 14.42
C PRO A 28 3.60 8.95 14.34
N ARG A 29 3.33 8.17 13.29
CA ARG A 29 2.06 7.49 13.06
C ARG A 29 2.34 6.11 12.47
N ASP A 30 1.72 5.10 13.05
CA ASP A 30 1.70 3.76 12.46
C ASP A 30 0.81 3.79 11.21
N LEU A 31 1.30 3.15 10.15
CA LEU A 31 0.65 3.10 8.86
C LEU A 31 0.44 1.64 8.47
N PHE A 32 -0.82 1.25 8.31
CA PHE A 32 -1.20 -0.10 7.90
C PHE A 32 -1.56 -0.13 6.41
N VAL A 33 -1.55 -1.31 5.79
CA VAL A 33 -1.90 -1.43 4.36
C VAL A 33 -3.33 -0.96 4.14
N GLU A 34 -4.21 -1.24 5.09
CA GLU A 34 -5.62 -0.90 5.11
C GLU A 34 -5.87 0.62 5.18
N ASP A 35 -4.90 1.40 5.68
CA ASP A 35 -4.98 2.88 5.67
C ASP A 35 -4.71 3.46 4.27
N VAL A 36 -4.05 2.71 3.39
CA VAL A 36 -3.50 3.16 2.10
C VAL A 36 -4.25 2.52 0.93
N TYR A 37 -4.53 1.23 1.08
CA TYR A 37 -5.29 0.39 0.18
C TYR A 37 -6.76 0.76 0.28
N GLN A 38 -7.34 1.21 -0.84
CA GLN A 38 -8.79 1.21 -1.00
C GLN A 38 -9.19 -0.14 -1.59
N GLU A 39 -10.23 -0.75 -1.02
CA GLU A 39 -10.90 -1.93 -1.57
C GLU A 39 -11.47 -1.61 -2.96
N GLU A 40 -10.64 -1.73 -3.99
CA GLU A 40 -11.12 -2.03 -5.33
C GLU A 40 -10.94 -3.54 -5.51
N GLU A 41 -12.10 -4.21 -5.44
CA GLU A 41 -12.33 -5.63 -5.72
C GLU A 41 -11.42 -6.59 -4.94
N THR A 42 -11.93 -7.06 -3.79
CA THR A 42 -11.64 -8.42 -3.35
C THR A 42 -12.01 -9.38 -4.47
N ASP A 43 -11.18 -10.40 -4.70
CA ASP A 43 -11.58 -11.47 -5.61
C ASP A 43 -12.87 -12.15 -5.11
N GLU A 44 -13.48 -12.99 -5.94
CA GLU A 44 -14.69 -13.76 -5.63
C GLU A 44 -14.55 -14.68 -4.38
N PHE A 45 -13.36 -14.79 -3.80
CA PHE A 45 -13.04 -15.55 -2.58
C PHE A 45 -12.67 -14.68 -1.38
N GLY A 46 -12.62 -13.34 -1.52
CA GLY A 46 -12.21 -12.43 -0.46
C GLY A 46 -10.70 -12.41 -0.19
N MET A 47 -9.88 -12.90 -1.12
CA MET A 47 -8.42 -12.93 -0.96
C MET A 47 -7.80 -11.57 -1.33
N HIS A 48 -6.69 -11.23 -0.68
CA HIS A 48 -5.92 -10.03 -0.95
C HIS A 48 -5.50 -9.98 -2.42
N SER A 49 -5.97 -8.96 -3.15
CA SER A 49 -5.64 -8.75 -4.55
C SER A 49 -4.14 -8.50 -4.74
N ASP A 50 -3.63 -8.66 -5.97
CA ASP A 50 -2.26 -8.29 -6.34
C ASP A 50 -1.92 -6.84 -5.93
N ARG A 51 -2.94 -5.98 -5.86
CA ARG A 51 -2.82 -4.59 -5.43
C ARG A 51 -2.56 -4.44 -3.93
N TYR A 52 -3.11 -5.31 -3.09
CA TYR A 52 -2.78 -5.36 -1.66
C TYR A 52 -1.30 -5.72 -1.48
N VAL A 53 -0.82 -6.72 -2.22
CA VAL A 53 0.59 -7.16 -2.18
C VAL A 53 1.53 -6.05 -2.65
N ALA A 54 1.18 -5.34 -3.73
CA ALA A 54 1.97 -4.20 -4.21
C ALA A 54 2.04 -3.06 -3.18
N CYS A 55 0.92 -2.75 -2.51
CA CYS A 55 0.87 -1.74 -1.46
C CYS A 55 1.70 -2.16 -0.23
N PHE A 56 1.61 -3.43 0.18
CA PHE A 56 2.40 -3.97 1.29
C PHE A 56 3.91 -3.87 1.00
N GLN A 57 4.33 -4.20 -0.21
CA GLN A 57 5.73 -4.07 -0.63
C GLN A 57 6.19 -2.61 -0.62
N ALA A 58 5.33 -1.66 -1.02
CA ALA A 58 5.63 -0.23 -0.92
C ALA A 58 5.89 0.20 0.53
N LEU A 59 5.06 -0.25 1.49
CA LEU A 59 5.25 0.08 2.90
C LEU A 59 6.53 -0.52 3.48
N ILE A 60 6.85 -1.78 3.11
CA ILE A 60 8.11 -2.42 3.51
C ILE A 60 9.31 -1.63 2.98
N TRP A 61 9.27 -1.22 1.71
CA TRP A 61 10.34 -0.46 1.08
C TRP A 61 10.55 0.91 1.73
N MET A 62 9.47 1.62 2.08
CA MET A 62 9.59 2.93 2.76
C MET A 62 10.11 2.86 4.20
N ARG A 63 10.18 1.67 4.79
CA ARG A 63 10.76 1.43 6.11
C ARG A 63 12.27 1.17 6.04
N GLU A 64 12.81 0.82 4.88
CA GLU A 64 14.27 0.70 4.65
C GLU A 64 14.96 2.07 4.69
#